data_AF-A0A2V5S885-F1
#
_entry.id   AF-A0A2V5S885-F1
#
_cell.length_a   1.000
_cell.length_b   1.000
_cell.length_c   1.000
_cell.angle_alpha   90.00
_cell.angle_beta   90.00
_cell.angle_gamma   90.00
#
_symmetry.space_group_name_H-M   'P 1'
#
loop_
_entity.id
_entity.type
_entity.pdbx_description
1 polymer ?
#
loop_
_entity_poly.entity_id
_entity_poly.type
_entity_poly.pdbx_seq_one_letter_code
_entity_poly.pdbx_strand_id
1 'polypeptide(L)'
;MIRGSQAEDDNSVVWCNPKNSNGPLQSRSAWERRADGFVTLADFDWDEFDQPPESRIKITVDHIREVFAESSELRLGDAVQKLVDLTGVKRGSAYNALNKKFREHLQRNNGSLRFIP
;
A
#
# COMPACT_ATOMS: atom_id res chain seq x y z
N MET A 1 -11.87 -1.40 -1.20
CA MET A 1 -11.37 -2.39 -0.22
C MET A 1 -12.26 -2.22 0.99
N ILE A 2 -12.99 -3.27 1.37
CA ILE A 2 -13.85 -3.25 2.55
C ILE A 2 -12.89 -3.35 3.75
N ARG A 3 -12.95 -2.39 4.67
CA ARG A 3 -12.19 -2.39 5.92
C ARG A 3 -13.15 -2.80 7.03
N GLY A 4 -12.76 -3.81 7.80
CA GLY A 4 -13.56 -4.35 8.89
C GLY A 4 -12.78 -5.46 9.58
N SER A 5 -13.04 -5.64 10.86
CA SER A 5 -12.46 -6.76 11.61
C SER A 5 -12.86 -8.10 11.01
N GLN A 6 -12.02 -9.10 11.23
CA GLN A 6 -12.33 -10.49 10.93
C GLN A 6 -12.78 -11.25 12.19
N ALA A 7 -12.82 -10.59 13.34
CA ALA A 7 -13.26 -11.17 14.60
C ALA A 7 -14.79 -11.27 14.64
N GLU A 8 -15.31 -12.44 14.97
CA GLU A 8 -16.77 -12.70 14.99
C GLU A 8 -17.50 -11.93 16.10
N ASP A 9 -16.78 -11.50 17.13
CA ASP A 9 -17.27 -10.72 18.26
C ASP A 9 -17.14 -9.21 18.07
N ASP A 10 -16.52 -8.75 16.97
CA ASP A 10 -16.49 -7.33 16.64
C ASP A 10 -17.87 -6.84 16.19
N ASN A 11 -18.51 -6.07 17.05
CA ASN A 11 -19.81 -5.46 16.80
C ASN A 11 -19.70 -4.02 16.28
N SER A 12 -18.50 -3.54 15.96
CA SER A 12 -18.29 -2.20 15.43
C SER A 12 -18.72 -2.09 13.97
N VAL A 13 -19.36 -0.96 13.64
CA VAL A 13 -19.79 -0.61 12.30
C VAL A 13 -19.30 0.79 11.99
N VAL A 14 -18.51 0.91 10.92
CA VAL A 14 -18.07 2.20 10.42
C VAL A 14 -18.93 2.61 9.23
N TRP A 15 -19.63 3.73 9.40
CA TRP A 15 -20.39 4.35 8.32
C TRP A 15 -19.54 5.42 7.62
N CYS A 16 -19.12 5.10 6.40
CA CYS A 16 -18.44 6.02 5.49
C CYS A 16 -19.40 6.47 4.41
N ASN A 17 -19.55 7.78 4.21
CA ASN A 17 -20.31 8.30 3.07
C ASN A 17 -19.51 8.05 1.77
N PRO A 18 -19.97 7.18 0.85
CA PRO A 18 -19.26 6.95 -0.40
C PRO A 18 -19.35 8.23 -1.23
N LYS A 19 -18.18 8.76 -1.61
CA LYS A 19 -18.08 9.93 -2.48
C LYS A 19 -18.84 9.68 -3.78
N ASN A 20 -20.03 10.31 -3.93
CA ASN A 20 -20.60 10.80 -5.18
C ASN A 20 -22.02 11.33 -4.97
N SER A 21 -22.18 12.65 -4.87
CA SER A 21 -23.25 13.46 -5.50
C SER A 21 -23.27 14.86 -4.88
N ASN A 22 -22.61 15.84 -5.52
CA ASN A 22 -22.78 17.31 -5.39
C ASN A 22 -23.00 17.97 -4.01
N GLY A 23 -22.81 17.28 -2.89
CA GLY A 23 -23.05 17.75 -1.53
C GLY A 23 -21.78 17.76 -0.67
N PRO A 24 -21.83 18.38 0.52
CA PRO A 24 -20.70 18.41 1.44
C PRO A 24 -20.35 17.00 1.92
N LEU A 25 -19.04 16.73 2.01
CA LEU A 25 -18.54 15.50 2.58
C LEU A 25 -18.94 15.44 4.05
N GLN A 26 -19.77 14.46 4.42
CA GLN A 26 -20.11 14.22 5.81
C GLN A 26 -18.99 13.46 6.50
N SER A 27 -18.75 13.79 7.77
CA SER A 27 -17.83 13.05 8.62
C SER A 27 -18.27 11.59 8.75
N ARG A 28 -17.30 10.68 8.73
CA ARG A 28 -17.53 9.27 9.08
C ARG A 28 -17.99 9.16 10.54
N SER A 29 -18.73 8.09 10.83
CA SER A 29 -19.18 7.78 12.18
C SER A 29 -18.99 6.29 12.48
N ALA A 30 -18.73 5.97 13.74
CA ALA A 30 -18.59 4.61 14.23
C ALA A 30 -19.73 4.29 15.19
N TRP A 31 -20.21 3.05 15.13
CA TRP A 31 -21.36 2.58 15.86
C TRP A 31 -21.07 1.20 16.43
N GLU A 32 -21.60 0.91 17.61
CA GLU A 32 -21.60 -0.43 18.19
C GLU A 32 -22.98 -1.05 17.98
N ARG A 33 -23.02 -2.24 17.38
CA ARG A 33 -24.23 -3.04 17.28
C ARG A 33 -24.56 -3.64 18.65
N ARG A 34 -25.79 -3.44 19.09
CA ARG A 34 -26.36 -4.04 20.30
C ARG A 34 -27.62 -4.83 19.96
N ALA A 35 -28.17 -5.52 20.96
CA ALA A 35 -29.41 -6.29 20.79
C ALA A 35 -30.62 -5.40 20.42
N ASP A 36 -30.61 -4.15 20.88
CA ASP A 36 -31.68 -3.15 20.73
C ASP A 36 -31.45 -2.14 19.59
N GLY A 37 -30.32 -2.24 18.88
CA GLY A 37 -30.02 -1.37 17.74
C GLY A 37 -28.54 -0.99 17.63
N PHE A 38 -28.28 0.28 17.40
CA PHE A 38 -26.93 0.83 17.23
C PHE A 38 -26.75 2.04 18.14
N VAL A 39 -25.61 2.09 18.83
CA VAL A 39 -25.22 3.26 19.63
C VAL A 39 -23.96 3.87 19.04
N THR A 40 -23.81 5.19 19.15
CA THR A 40 -22.58 5.86 18.71
C THR A 40 -21.39 5.42 19.55
N LEU A 41 -20.32 5.04 18.87
CA LEU A 41 -19.05 4.66 19.47
C LEU A 41 -18.09 5.86 19.39
N ALA A 42 -18.14 6.72 20.41
CA ALA A 42 -17.40 8.00 20.42
C ALA A 42 -15.88 7.81 20.49
N ASP A 43 -15.43 6.79 21.22
CA ASP A 43 -14.02 6.48 21.45
C ASP A 43 -13.47 5.48 20.43
N PHE A 44 -14.04 5.43 19.23
CA PHE A 44 -13.57 4.53 18.18
C PHE A 44 -12.15 4.88 17.74
N ASP A 45 -11.27 3.86 17.69
CA ASP A 45 -9.88 4.05 17.26
C ASP A 45 -9.80 4.24 15.75
N TRP A 46 -9.90 5.50 15.35
CA TRP A 46 -9.77 5.91 13.96
C TRP A 46 -8.36 5.74 13.41
N ASP A 47 -7.34 5.78 14.27
CA ASP A 47 -5.94 5.64 13.85
C ASP A 47 -5.68 4.19 13.46
N GLU A 48 -6.10 3.22 14.26
CA GLU A 48 -6.05 1.80 13.93
C GLU A 48 -6.87 1.47 12.67
N PHE A 49 -8.11 1.98 12.59
CA PHE A 49 -8.97 1.75 11.42
C PHE A 49 -8.39 2.32 10.11
N ASP A 50 -7.65 3.43 10.19
CA ASP A 50 -7.01 4.05 9.04
C ASP A 50 -5.67 3.46 8.66
N GLN A 51 -5.04 2.69 9.55
CA GLN A 51 -3.78 2.05 9.25
C GLN A 51 -3.93 1.17 8.00
N PRO A 52 -3.03 1.33 7.02
CA PRO A 52 -2.98 0.40 5.91
C PRO A 52 -2.68 -0.99 6.49
N PRO A 53 -3.23 -2.07 5.91
CA PRO A 53 -2.96 -3.43 6.39
C PRO A 53 -1.44 -3.62 6.53
N GLU A 54 -1.00 -4.15 7.67
CA GLU A 54 0.42 -4.34 8.02
C GLU A 54 1.21 -5.04 6.92
N SER A 55 0.53 -5.84 6.10
CA SER A 55 1.09 -6.62 4.99
C SER A 55 1.52 -5.82 3.76
N ARG A 56 1.49 -4.48 3.77
CA ARG A 56 1.94 -3.72 2.59
C ARG A 56 3.46 -3.78 2.47
N ILE A 57 3.93 -4.71 1.65
CA ILE A 57 5.35 -4.91 1.34
C ILE A 57 5.97 -3.58 0.89
N LYS A 58 6.92 -3.08 1.68
CA LYS A 58 7.67 -1.86 1.40
C LYS A 58 8.90 -2.22 0.60
N ILE A 59 9.02 -1.65 -0.60
CA ILE A 59 10.25 -1.74 -1.38
C ILE A 59 11.31 -0.86 -0.69
N THR A 60 12.46 -1.45 -0.35
CA THR A 60 13.63 -0.85 0.29
C THR A 60 14.80 -0.76 -0.69
N VAL A 61 15.88 -0.06 -0.33
CA VAL A 61 17.11 -0.01 -1.13
C VAL A 61 17.77 -1.38 -1.24
N ASP A 62 17.70 -2.22 -0.19
CA ASP A 62 18.25 -3.56 -0.22
C ASP A 62 17.58 -4.45 -1.26
N HIS A 63 16.26 -4.36 -1.44
CA HIS A 63 15.57 -5.03 -2.54
C HIS A 63 16.07 -4.55 -3.91
N ILE A 64 16.40 -3.26 -4.05
CA ILE A 64 16.97 -2.75 -5.30
C ILE A 64 18.37 -3.33 -5.50
N ARG A 65 19.23 -3.33 -4.48
CA ARG A 65 20.57 -3.93 -4.54
C ARG A 65 20.50 -5.40 -4.95
N GLU A 66 19.56 -6.15 -4.38
CA GLU A 66 19.35 -7.57 -4.64
C GLU A 66 18.92 -7.85 -6.09
N VAL A 67 18.07 -7.00 -6.68
CA VAL A 67 17.68 -7.09 -8.10
C VAL A 67 18.91 -7.06 -9.04
N PHE A 68 19.95 -6.30 -8.67
CA PHE A 68 21.19 -6.16 -9.46
C PHE A 68 22.36 -7.02 -8.95
N ALA A 69 22.14 -7.91 -7.97
CA ALA A 69 23.21 -8.73 -7.38
C ALA A 69 23.84 -9.71 -8.39
N GLU A 70 23.02 -10.31 -9.25
CA GLU A 70 23.47 -11.27 -10.28
C GLU A 70 23.89 -10.60 -11.59
N SER A 71 23.50 -9.34 -11.80
CA SER A 71 23.69 -8.64 -13.07
C SER A 71 23.81 -7.15 -12.80
N SER A 72 25.00 -6.61 -13.10
CA SER A 72 25.32 -5.21 -12.83
C SER A 72 24.52 -4.22 -13.69
N GLU A 73 24.05 -4.65 -14.87
CA GLU A 73 23.14 -3.89 -15.73
C GLU A 73 21.94 -4.74 -16.15
N LEU A 74 20.74 -4.16 -16.07
CA LEU A 74 19.49 -4.79 -16.50
C LEU A 74 18.63 -3.80 -17.27
N ARG A 75 17.88 -4.27 -18.28
CA ARG A 75 16.83 -3.44 -18.88
C ARG A 75 15.74 -3.15 -17.84
N LEU A 76 15.09 -2.00 -17.96
CA LEU A 76 14.03 -1.59 -17.03
C LEU A 76 12.92 -2.64 -16.90
N GLY A 77 12.54 -3.30 -18.01
CA GLY A 77 11.52 -4.35 -17.99
C GLY A 77 11.91 -5.57 -17.15
N ASP A 78 13.17 -5.99 -17.25
CA ASP A 78 13.71 -7.17 -16.56
C ASP A 78 13.94 -6.86 -15.07
N ALA A 79 14.46 -5.68 -14.76
CA ALA A 79 14.60 -5.20 -13.39
C ALA A 79 13.25 -5.07 -12.68
N VAL A 80 12.21 -4.60 -13.40
CA VAL A 80 10.83 -4.55 -12.87
C VAL A 80 10.32 -5.95 -12.59
N GLN A 81 10.54 -6.91 -13.50
CA GLN A 81 10.08 -8.29 -13.29
C GLN A 81 10.79 -8.92 -12.08
N LYS A 82 12.12 -8.83 -12.00
CA LYS A 82 12.89 -9.32 -10.85
C LYS A 82 12.41 -8.72 -9.53
N LEU A 83 12.11 -7.42 -9.50
CA LEU A 83 11.61 -6.76 -8.29
C LEU A 83 10.21 -7.25 -7.88
N VAL A 84 9.34 -7.53 -8.85
CA VAL A 84 8.03 -8.15 -8.61
C VAL A 84 8.20 -9.56 -8.06
N ASP A 85 9.08 -10.36 -8.64
CA ASP A 85 9.31 -11.74 -8.22
C ASP A 85 9.90 -11.81 -6.80
N LEU A 86 10.80 -10.88 -6.47
CA LEU A 86 11.43 -10.78 -5.14
C LEU A 86 10.44 -10.33 -4.05
N THR A 87 9.56 -9.37 -4.36
CA THR A 87 8.76 -8.68 -3.33
C THR A 87 7.25 -8.92 -3.43
N GLY A 88 6.77 -9.62 -4.45
CA GLY A 88 5.33 -9.85 -4.69
C GLY A 88 4.51 -8.58 -4.98
N VAL A 89 5.15 -7.42 -5.13
CA VAL A 89 4.46 -6.15 -5.38
C VAL A 89 3.89 -6.07 -6.79
N LYS A 90 2.90 -5.21 -6.99
CA LYS A 90 2.34 -4.97 -8.34
C LYS A 90 3.41 -4.39 -9.27
N ARG A 91 3.38 -4.80 -10.55
CA ARG A 91 4.29 -4.30 -11.60
C ARG A 91 4.40 -2.78 -11.66
N GLY A 92 3.28 -2.06 -11.53
CA GLY A 92 3.28 -0.59 -11.51
C GLY A 92 4.00 0.01 -10.30
N SER A 93 3.94 -0.66 -9.13
CA SER A 93 4.68 -0.27 -7.94
C SER A 93 6.18 -0.51 -8.10
N ALA A 94 6.58 -1.66 -8.66
CA ALA A 94 7.97 -1.95 -9.00
C ALA A 94 8.54 -0.96 -10.04
N TYR A 95 7.75 -0.64 -11.08
CA TYR A 95 8.12 0.38 -12.06
C TYR A 95 8.31 1.76 -11.42
N ASN A 96 7.37 2.21 -10.59
CA ASN A 96 7.49 3.49 -9.89
C ASN A 96 8.69 3.51 -8.93
N ALA A 97 9.03 2.38 -8.32
CA ALA A 97 10.20 2.26 -7.47
C ALA A 97 11.49 2.50 -8.26
N LEU A 98 11.67 1.80 -9.39
CA LEU A 98 12.86 1.89 -10.25
C LEU A 98 12.91 3.16 -11.10
N ASN A 99 11.77 3.80 -11.38
CA ASN A 99 11.72 4.98 -12.25
C ASN A 99 11.71 6.31 -11.48
N LYS A 100 11.17 6.33 -10.25
CA LYS A 100 10.98 7.56 -9.48
C LYS A 100 11.61 7.46 -8.09
N LYS A 101 11.20 6.49 -7.28
CA LYS A 101 11.51 6.46 -5.84
C LYS A 101 13.00 6.26 -5.54
N PHE A 102 13.65 5.33 -6.23
CA PHE A 102 15.05 4.97 -6.02
C PHE A 102 15.95 5.43 -7.16
N ARG A 103 15.56 6.51 -7.85
CA ARG A 103 16.30 7.01 -9.01
C ARG A 103 17.74 7.41 -8.67
N GLU A 104 17.97 7.89 -7.44
CA GLU A 104 19.31 8.31 -6.98
C GLU A 104 20.29 7.14 -6.85
N HIS A 105 19.78 5.92 -6.61
CA HIS A 105 20.58 4.69 -6.56
C HIS A 105 20.64 3.97 -7.92
N LEU A 106 20.24 4.63 -9.01
CA LEU A 106 20.15 4.02 -10.33
C LEU A 106 20.77 4.90 -11.42
N GLN A 107 21.82 4.39 -12.08
CA GLN A 107 22.35 4.95 -13.31
C GLN A 107 21.54 4.47 -14.52
N ARG A 108 21.33 5.34 -15.51
CA ARG A 108 20.67 4.99 -16.78
C ARG A 108 21.65 5.09 -17.93
N ASN A 109 21.85 3.98 -18.63
CA ASN A 109 22.70 3.90 -19.82
C ASN A 109 21.92 3.25 -20.96
N ASN A 110 21.62 3.99 -22.03
CA ASN A 110 21.02 3.46 -23.27
C ASN A 110 19.83 2.48 -23.08
N GLY A 111 18.96 2.74 -22.11
CA GLY A 111 17.77 1.90 -21.81
C GLY A 111 17.99 0.80 -20.75
N SER A 112 19.22 0.64 -20.28
CA SER A 112 19.61 -0.20 -19.14
C SER A 112 19.74 0.61 -17.86
N LEU A 113 19.56 -0.07 -16.74
CA LEU A 113 19.73 0.41 -15.37
C LEU A 113 20.92 -0.28 -14.72
N ARG A 114 21.66 0.47 -13.91
CA ARG A 114 22.72 -0.04 -13.04
C ARG A 114 22.52 0.48 -11.63
N PHE A 115 22.70 -0.37 -10.63
CA PHE A 115 22.68 0.06 -9.23
C PHE A 115 23.93 0.85 -8.86
N ILE A 116 23.73 1.98 -8.17
CA ILE A 116 24.77 2.76 -7.52
C ILE A 116 24.48 2.75 -6.01
N PRO A 117 25.45 2.38 -5.16
CA PRO A 117 25.27 2.36 -3.71
C PRO A 117 24.80 3.70 -3.15
#